data_AF-A0A1E4EYP5-F1
#
_entry.id   AF-A0A1E4EYP5-F1
#
_cell.length_a   1.000
_cell.length_b   1.000
_cell.length_c   1.000
_cell.angle_alpha   90.00
_cell.angle_beta   90.00
_cell.angle_gamma   90.00
#
_symmetry.space_group_name_H-M   'P 1'
#
loop_
_entity.id
_entity.type
_entity.pdbx_description
1 polymer ?
#
loop_
_entity_poly.entity_id
_entity_poly.type
_entity_poly.pdbx_seq_one_letter_code
_entity_poly.pdbx_strand_id
1 'polypeptide(L)'
;MQEAEKVLIKSLVHVIWADGEVSEDERRLLGGVLTQLDLDDGALNEVASMMAKPPDLTNLKEAVQDVESRKEIMKVLLAMAMADGKVEISELRFLNKIARQLELSDADLEALKKETLSELDSVEE
;
A
#
# COMPACT_ATOMS: atom_id res chain seq x y z
N MET A 1 -0.97 13.65 10.25
CA MET A 1 -1.29 12.80 9.09
C MET A 1 -2.34 13.49 8.22
N GLN A 2 -2.05 13.62 6.92
CA GLN A 2 -2.97 14.13 5.91
C GLN A 2 -4.06 13.11 5.58
N GLU A 3 -5.16 13.56 4.97
CA GLU A 3 -6.30 12.69 4.64
C GLU A 3 -5.92 11.58 3.64
N ALA A 4 -5.07 11.90 2.66
CA ALA A 4 -4.58 10.93 1.67
C ALA A 4 -3.71 9.83 2.31
N GLU A 5 -2.78 10.22 3.19
CA GLU A 5 -1.94 9.29 3.97
C GLU A 5 -2.82 8.38 4.84
N LYS A 6 -3.86 8.94 5.46
CA LYS A 6 -4.79 8.18 6.30
C LYS A 6 -5.57 7.15 5.51
N VAL A 7 -6.06 7.52 4.32
CA VAL A 7 -6.77 6.60 3.41
C VAL A 7 -5.83 5.48 2.95
N LEU A 8 -4.60 5.82 2.60
CA LEU A 8 -3.58 4.85 2.18
C LEU A 8 -3.27 3.85 3.30
N ILE A 9 -2.95 4.33 4.50
CA ILE A 9 -2.61 3.49 5.65
C ILE A 9 -3.79 2.60 6.02
N LYS A 10 -5.02 3.14 6.06
CA LYS A 10 -6.21 2.31 6.29
C LYS A 10 -6.36 1.23 5.23
N SER A 11 -6.14 1.56 3.97
CA SER A 11 -6.20 0.58 2.87
C SER A 11 -5.15 -0.51 3.05
N LEU A 12 -3.92 -0.14 3.42
CA LEU A 12 -2.83 -1.06 3.72
C LEU A 12 -3.13 -1.98 4.91
N VAL A 13 -3.64 -1.42 6.01
CA VAL A 13 -4.04 -2.22 7.19
C VAL A 13 -5.12 -3.23 6.81
N HIS A 14 -6.12 -2.82 6.03
CA HIS A 14 -7.14 -3.77 5.55
C HIS A 14 -6.55 -4.88 4.69
N VAL A 15 -5.55 -4.56 3.85
CA VAL A 15 -4.92 -5.55 2.96
C VAL A 15 -4.14 -6.56 3.79
N ILE A 16 -3.35 -6.05 4.72
CA ILE A 16 -2.54 -6.85 5.64
C ILE A 16 -3.40 -7.77 6.51
N TRP A 17 -4.64 -7.37 6.82
CA TRP A 17 -5.58 -8.18 7.59
C TRP A 17 -6.52 -9.05 6.75
N ALA A 18 -6.46 -9.01 5.42
CA ALA A 18 -7.48 -9.63 4.57
C ALA A 18 -7.53 -11.16 4.64
N ASP A 19 -6.42 -11.82 4.99
CA ASP A 19 -6.34 -13.26 5.26
C ASP A 19 -6.55 -13.61 6.74
N GLY A 20 -6.83 -12.60 7.59
CA GLY A 20 -7.10 -12.76 9.01
C GLY A 20 -5.84 -12.90 9.89
N GLU A 21 -4.64 -12.91 9.31
CA GLU A 21 -3.37 -13.04 10.03
C GLU A 21 -2.33 -12.08 9.49
N VAL A 22 -1.65 -11.36 10.40
CA VAL A 22 -0.55 -10.47 10.02
C VAL A 22 0.79 -11.15 10.24
N SER A 23 1.49 -11.46 9.16
CA SER A 23 2.85 -12.02 9.21
C SER A 23 3.92 -10.99 9.60
N GLU A 24 5.09 -11.46 10.02
CA GLU A 24 6.22 -10.60 10.37
C GLU A 24 6.74 -9.79 9.17
N ASP A 25 6.74 -10.41 7.98
CA ASP A 25 7.10 -9.74 6.73
C ASP A 25 6.17 -8.54 6.46
N GLU A 26 4.85 -8.71 6.64
CA GLU A 26 3.87 -7.64 6.44
C GLU A 26 4.00 -6.51 7.45
N ARG A 27 4.34 -6.82 8.71
CA ARG A 27 4.65 -5.80 9.72
C ARG A 27 5.88 -4.99 9.32
N ARG A 28 6.93 -5.67 8.83
CA ARG A 28 8.16 -5.02 8.39
C ARG A 28 7.91 -4.11 7.19
N LEU A 29 7.08 -4.57 6.25
CA LEU A 29 6.69 -3.82 5.06
C LEU A 29 5.88 -2.58 5.40
N LEU A 30 4.85 -2.72 6.24
CA LEU A 30 4.11 -1.58 6.76
C LEU A 30 5.07 -0.61 7.47
N GLY A 31 5.99 -1.11 8.28
CA GLY A 31 7.03 -0.29 8.93
C GLY A 31 7.87 0.51 7.93
N GLY A 32 8.25 -0.09 6.79
CA GLY A 32 8.96 0.60 5.70
C GLY A 32 8.13 1.75 5.12
N VAL A 33 6.87 1.49 4.79
CA VAL A 33 5.94 2.52 4.29
C VAL A 33 5.74 3.66 5.31
N LEU A 34 5.54 3.33 6.59
CA LEU A 34 5.37 4.34 7.65
C LEU A 34 6.62 5.20 7.84
N THR A 35 7.80 4.61 7.63
CA THR A 35 9.09 5.31 7.69
C THR A 35 9.25 6.28 6.51
N GLN A 36 8.85 5.86 5.30
CA GLN A 36 8.89 6.72 4.12
C GLN A 36 7.91 7.91 4.21
N LEU A 37 6.79 7.74 4.91
CA LEU A 37 5.80 8.80 5.14
C LEU A 37 6.21 9.82 6.22
N ASP A 38 7.36 9.63 6.88
CA ASP A 38 7.88 10.51 7.96
C ASP A 38 6.80 10.87 9.01
N LEU A 39 6.04 9.86 9.44
CA LEU A 39 4.90 10.05 10.33
C LEU A 39 5.35 10.39 11.76
N ASP A 40 4.63 11.33 12.39
CA ASP A 40 4.81 11.66 13.79
C ASP A 40 4.38 10.52 14.74
N ASP A 41 4.83 10.58 16.00
CA ASP A 41 4.50 9.59 17.05
C ASP A 41 2.99 9.42 17.26
N GLY A 42 2.18 10.46 17.00
CA GLY A 42 0.73 10.40 17.12
C GLY A 42 0.11 9.54 16.01
N ALA A 43 0.54 9.76 14.78
CA ALA A 43 0.13 8.99 13.62
C ALA A 43 0.58 7.52 13.73
N LEU A 44 1.83 7.26 14.17
CA LEU A 44 2.32 5.92 14.42
C LEU A 44 1.48 5.17 15.47
N ASN A 45 1.07 5.85 16.54
CA ASN A 45 0.16 5.27 17.53
C ASN A 45 -1.23 4.97 16.96
N GLU A 46 -1.74 5.84 16.06
CA GLU A 46 -3.00 5.60 15.37
C GLU A 46 -2.91 4.32 14.50
N VAL A 47 -1.82 4.14 13.74
CA VAL A 47 -1.58 2.93 12.94
C VAL A 47 -1.41 1.70 13.83
N ALA A 48 -0.66 1.81 14.93
CA ALA A 48 -0.50 0.71 15.88
C ALA A 48 -1.85 0.27 16.47
N SER A 49 -2.75 1.21 16.76
CA SER A 49 -4.11 0.90 17.19
C SER A 49 -4.93 0.22 16.11
N MET A 50 -4.76 0.60 14.83
CA MET A 50 -5.41 -0.07 13.70
C MET A 50 -4.87 -1.50 13.48
N MET A 51 -3.59 -1.74 13.79
CA MET A 51 -2.94 -3.05 13.69
C MET A 51 -3.18 -3.95 14.90
N ALA A 52 -3.67 -3.41 16.02
CA ALA A 52 -3.90 -4.17 17.25
C ALA A 52 -5.10 -5.13 17.16
N LYS A 53 -6.04 -4.87 16.25
CA LYS A 53 -7.20 -5.71 16.00
C LYS A 53 -7.45 -5.80 14.50
N PRO A 54 -7.99 -6.93 14.00
CA PRO A 54 -8.49 -6.96 12.64
C PRO A 54 -9.50 -5.83 12.48
N PRO A 55 -9.39 -5.01 11.41
CA PRO A 55 -10.47 -4.09 11.06
C PRO A 55 -11.76 -4.89 10.88
N ASP A 56 -12.91 -4.26 11.08
CA ASP A 56 -14.19 -4.89 10.73
C ASP A 56 -14.16 -5.15 9.22
N LEU A 57 -13.89 -6.41 8.84
CA LEU A 57 -13.55 -6.85 7.48
C LEU A 57 -14.79 -6.81 6.57
N THR A 58 -15.36 -5.62 6.41
CA THR A 58 -16.17 -5.31 5.23
C THR A 58 -15.15 -5.13 4.11
N ASN A 59 -14.83 -6.24 3.45
CA ASN A 59 -13.94 -6.42 2.29
C ASN A 59 -13.33 -5.13 1.72
N LEU A 60 -12.02 -5.06 1.46
CA LEU A 60 -11.42 -3.94 0.68
C LEU A 60 -12.16 -3.67 -0.64
N LYS A 61 -12.74 -4.74 -1.20
CA LYS A 61 -13.61 -4.73 -2.37
C LYS A 61 -14.92 -3.96 -2.17
N GLU A 62 -15.48 -4.00 -0.96
CA GLU A 62 -16.67 -3.25 -0.55
C GLU A 62 -16.32 -1.81 -0.16
N ALA A 63 -15.11 -1.58 0.37
CA ALA A 63 -14.57 -0.24 0.63
C ALA A 63 -14.14 0.50 -0.64
N VAL A 64 -13.68 -0.23 -1.67
CA VAL A 64 -13.19 0.30 -2.96
C VAL A 64 -13.89 -0.45 -4.10
N GLN A 65 -15.08 0.04 -4.43
CA GLN A 65 -16.00 -0.64 -5.35
C GLN A 65 -15.57 -0.54 -6.82
N ASP A 66 -14.86 0.53 -7.21
CA ASP A 66 -14.47 0.75 -8.60
C ASP A 66 -13.00 0.35 -8.87
N VAL A 67 -12.76 -0.17 -10.07
CA VAL A 67 -11.46 -0.67 -10.51
C VAL A 67 -10.43 0.45 -10.63
N GLU A 68 -10.84 1.68 -10.95
CA GLU A 68 -9.92 2.81 -11.08
C GLU A 68 -9.33 3.22 -9.73
N SER A 69 -10.13 3.32 -8.69
CA SER A 69 -9.68 3.58 -7.32
C SER A 69 -8.71 2.50 -6.82
N ARG A 70 -8.90 1.24 -7.21
CA ARG A 70 -7.94 0.17 -6.91
C ARG A 70 -6.61 0.37 -7.62
N LYS A 71 -6.66 0.80 -8.89
CA LYS A 71 -5.45 1.15 -9.65
C LYS A 71 -4.74 2.35 -9.05
N GLU A 72 -5.47 3.39 -8.64
CA GLU A 72 -4.92 4.57 -7.96
C GLU A 72 -4.23 4.20 -6.63
N ILE A 73 -4.86 3.37 -5.80
CA ILE A 73 -4.22 2.87 -4.56
C ILE A 73 -2.92 2.13 -4.91
N MET A 74 -2.94 1.27 -5.92
CA MET A 74 -1.73 0.56 -6.35
C MET A 74 -0.65 1.50 -6.90
N LYS A 75 -1.02 2.54 -7.65
CA LYS A 75 -0.08 3.58 -8.15
C LYS A 75 0.61 4.29 -7.01
N VAL A 76 -0.15 4.71 -5.99
CA VAL A 76 0.43 5.37 -4.80
C VAL A 76 1.43 4.45 -4.11
N LEU A 77 1.07 3.18 -3.92
CA LEU A 77 1.97 2.19 -3.31
C LEU A 77 3.24 1.93 -4.12
N LEU A 78 3.11 1.86 -5.45
CA LEU A 78 4.25 1.73 -6.35
C LEU A 78 5.14 2.97 -6.30
N ALA A 79 4.57 4.17 -6.36
CA ALA A 79 5.32 5.41 -6.33
C ALA A 79 6.13 5.54 -5.04
N MET A 80 5.56 5.18 -3.91
CA MET A 80 6.26 5.17 -2.62
C MET A 80 7.38 4.13 -2.58
N ALA A 81 7.10 2.88 -2.99
CA ALA A 81 8.10 1.82 -3.01
C ALA A 81 9.26 2.11 -4.00
N MET A 82 9.03 2.98 -5.00
CA MET A 82 10.01 3.31 -6.03
C MET A 82 10.66 4.68 -5.82
N ALA A 83 10.20 5.49 -4.87
CA ALA A 83 10.66 6.86 -4.64
C ALA A 83 12.14 6.95 -4.24
N ASP A 84 12.69 5.92 -3.62
CA ASP A 84 14.11 5.84 -3.25
C ASP A 84 14.97 5.12 -4.30
N GLY A 85 14.37 4.74 -5.44
CA GLY A 85 14.99 4.01 -6.53
C GLY A 85 15.35 2.56 -6.19
N LYS A 86 14.92 2.02 -5.05
CA LYS A 86 15.30 0.68 -4.57
C LYS A 86 14.08 -0.10 -4.04
N VAL A 87 13.46 -0.87 -4.93
CA VAL A 87 12.44 -1.84 -4.50
C VAL A 87 13.10 -3.12 -3.98
N GLU A 88 12.94 -3.43 -2.71
CA GLU A 88 13.37 -4.68 -2.11
C GLU A 88 12.50 -5.87 -2.56
N ILE A 89 13.05 -7.09 -2.49
CA ILE A 89 12.30 -8.34 -2.81
C ILE A 89 11.09 -8.52 -1.88
N SER A 90 11.21 -8.06 -0.62
CA SER A 90 10.12 -7.99 0.36
C SER A 90 8.98 -7.12 -0.17
N GLU A 91 9.29 -5.93 -0.67
CA GLU A 91 8.33 -4.93 -1.16
C GLU A 91 7.64 -5.41 -2.44
N LEU A 92 8.39 -6.01 -3.36
CA LEU A 92 7.81 -6.66 -4.54
C LEU A 92 6.80 -7.76 -4.19
N ARG A 93 7.10 -8.59 -3.18
CA ARG A 93 6.15 -9.64 -2.73
C ARG A 93 4.91 -9.03 -2.11
N PHE A 94 5.05 -7.94 -1.37
CA PHE A 94 3.93 -7.21 -0.80
C PHE A 94 3.01 -6.61 -1.85
N LEU A 95 3.59 -5.86 -2.80
CA LEU A 95 2.87 -5.23 -3.90
C LEU A 95 2.08 -6.28 -4.71
N ASN A 96 2.69 -7.45 -4.96
CA ASN A 96 1.99 -8.58 -5.60
C ASN A 96 0.82 -9.12 -4.75
N LYS A 97 0.98 -9.20 -3.42
CA LYS A 97 -0.11 -9.63 -2.51
C LYS A 97 -1.27 -8.63 -2.56
N ILE A 98 -0.95 -7.33 -2.51
CA ILE A 98 -1.95 -6.25 -2.60
C ILE A 98 -2.66 -6.28 -3.96
N ALA A 99 -1.93 -6.43 -5.06
CA ALA A 99 -2.50 -6.50 -6.41
C ALA A 99 -3.54 -7.62 -6.52
N ARG A 100 -3.24 -8.80 -5.97
CA ARG A 100 -4.18 -9.93 -5.93
C ARG A 100 -5.45 -9.62 -5.13
N GLN A 101 -5.31 -8.96 -3.98
CA GLN A 101 -6.46 -8.58 -3.17
C GLN A 101 -7.31 -7.47 -3.80
N LEU A 102 -6.68 -6.59 -4.57
CA LEU A 102 -7.36 -5.59 -5.38
C LEU A 102 -7.94 -6.17 -6.68
N GLU A 103 -7.73 -7.47 -6.95
CA GLU A 103 -8.14 -8.16 -8.17
C GLU A 103 -7.55 -7.53 -9.44
N LEU A 104 -6.34 -6.98 -9.32
CA LEU A 104 -5.57 -6.49 -10.47
C LEU A 104 -4.89 -7.68 -11.15
N SER A 105 -4.97 -7.72 -12.48
CA SER A 105 -4.25 -8.73 -13.25
C SER A 105 -2.74 -8.45 -13.24
N ASP A 106 -1.93 -9.47 -13.52
CA ASP A 106 -0.48 -9.29 -13.69
C ASP A 106 -0.18 -8.24 -14.80
N ALA A 107 -1.02 -8.20 -15.84
CA ALA A 107 -0.92 -7.20 -16.90
C ALA A 107 -1.22 -5.77 -16.41
N ASP A 108 -2.23 -5.61 -15.54
CA ASP A 108 -2.51 -4.31 -14.92
C ASP A 108 -1.35 -3.86 -14.03
N LEU A 109 -0.81 -4.78 -13.21
CA LEU A 109 0.29 -4.45 -12.31
C LEU A 109 1.56 -4.03 -13.06
N GLU A 110 1.93 -4.74 -14.14
CA GLU A 110 3.06 -4.37 -14.98
C GLU A 110 2.84 -3.05 -15.73
N ALA A 111 1.62 -2.78 -16.19
CA ALA A 111 1.27 -1.50 -16.80
C ALA A 111 1.42 -0.35 -15.79
N LEU A 112 0.90 -0.52 -14.57
CA LEU A 112 1.00 0.47 -13.50
C LEU A 112 2.45 0.73 -13.08
N LYS A 113 3.27 -0.31 -12.92
CA LYS A 113 4.71 -0.15 -12.65
C LYS A 113 5.40 0.71 -13.69
N LYS A 114 5.14 0.43 -14.97
CA LYS A 114 5.76 1.17 -16.07
C LYS A 114 5.31 2.62 -16.12
N GLU A 115 4.02 2.87 -15.88
CA GLU A 115 3.44 4.21 -15.81
C GLU A 115 4.08 5.01 -14.67
N THR A 116 4.11 4.45 -13.46
CA THR A 116 4.71 5.09 -12.28
C THR A 116 6.20 5.38 -12.46
N LEU A 117 6.98 4.45 -13.05
CA LEU A 117 8.39 4.70 -13.40
C LEU A 117 8.55 5.90 -14.33
N SER A 118 7.74 5.94 -15.39
CA SER A 118 7.80 7.02 -16.37
C SER A 118 7.41 8.39 -15.77
N GLU A 119 6.48 8.41 -14.83
CA GLU A 119 6.07 9.62 -14.12
C GLU A 119 7.16 10.10 -13.15
N LEU A 120 7.82 9.20 -12.43
CA LEU A 120 8.95 9.55 -11.56
C LEU A 120 10.12 10.12 -12.36
N ASP A 121 10.49 9.49 -13.47
CA ASP A 121 11.57 9.95 -14.35
C ASP A 121 11.31 11.35 -14.94
N SER A 122 10.03 11.72 -15.14
CA SER A 122 9.64 13.01 -15.73
C SER A 122 9.47 14.14 -14.70
N VAL A 123 9.52 13.82 -13.41
CA VAL A 123 9.51 14.81 -12.32
C VAL A 123 10.94 15.20 -11.89
N GLU A 124 11.94 14.39 -12.24
CA GLU A 124 13.36 14.65 -11.95
C GLU A 124 14.11 15.51 -13.01
N GLU A 125 13.47 15.85 -14.14
CA GLU A 125 13.98 16.79 -15.17
C GLU A 125 13.55 18.26 -14.94
#